data_AF-X1TJB1-F1
#
_entry.id   AF-X1TJB1-F1
#
_cell.length_a   1.000
_cell.length_b   1.000
_cell.length_c   1.000
_cell.angle_alpha   90.00
_cell.angle_beta   90.00
_cell.angle_gamma   90.00
#
_symmetry.space_group_name_H-M   'P 1'
#
loop_
_entity.id
_entity.type
_entity.pdbx_description
1 polymer ?
#
loop_
_entity_poly.entity_id
_entity_poly.type
_entity_poly.pdbx_seq_one_letter_code
_entity_poly.pdbx_strand_id
1 'polypeptide(L)' 'WEETRLIPYGETRSYAWVAKQVGKPKAARAVGQAMGSNPLPIIIPCHRVITSNGKLGGFGGGLEMKRQLLSLEAVASTG' A
#
# COMPACT_ATOMS: atom_id res chain seq x y z
N TRP A 1 10.33 -1.28 2.78
CA TRP A 1 9.60 -0.88 1.56
C TRP A 1 9.74 -1.90 0.44
N GLU A 2 10.83 -2.67 0.36
CA GLU A 2 11.05 -3.67 -0.70
C GLU A 2 9.89 -4.68 -0.86
N GLU A 3 9.36 -5.21 0.24
CA GLU A 3 8.21 -6.13 0.21
C GLU A 3 6.97 -5.58 -0.50
N THR A 4 6.78 -4.25 -0.52
CA THR A 4 5.62 -3.68 -1.22
C THR A 4 5.80 -3.70 -2.73
N ARG A 5 7.03 -3.81 -3.24
CA ARG A 5 7.32 -3.95 -4.68
C ARG A 5 6.88 -5.31 -5.20
N LEU A 6 6.68 -6.30 -4.32
CA LEU A 6 6.14 -7.61 -4.66
C LEU A 6 4.62 -7.58 -4.87
N ILE A 7 3.95 -6.48 -4.53
CA ILE A 7 2.50 -6.35 -4.74
C ILE A 7 2.28 -6.03 -6.23
N PRO A 8 1.61 -6.91 -7.00
CA PRO A 8 1.38 -6.69 -8.42
C PRO A 8 0.57 -5.42 -8.69
N TYR A 9 0.71 -4.89 -9.90
CA TYR A 9 -0.12 -3.79 -10.37
C TYR A 9 -1.59 -4.22 -10.39
N GLY A 10 -2.50 -3.37 -9.90
CA GLY A 10 -3.92 -3.70 -9.78
C GLY A 10 -4.28 -4.49 -8.52
N GLU A 11 -3.28 -4.94 -7.74
CA GLU A 11 -3.51 -5.66 -6.50
C GLU A 11 -3.25 -4.81 -5.25
N THR A 12 -3.90 -5.21 -4.16
CA THR A 12 -3.66 -4.62 -2.85
C THR A 12 -3.27 -5.67 -1.82
N ARG A 13 -2.53 -5.23 -0.79
CA ARG A 13 -2.23 -6.03 0.41
C ARG A 13 -2.50 -5.23 1.66
N SER A 14 -2.76 -5.91 2.77
CA SER A 14 -2.96 -5.24 4.04
C SER A 14 -1.64 -4.85 4.73
N TYR A 15 -1.67 -3.88 5.63
CA TYR A 15 -0.53 -3.61 6.51
C TYR A 15 -0.09 -4.85 7.31
N ALA A 16 -1.04 -5.70 7.69
CA ALA A 16 -0.77 -6.96 8.38
C ALA A 16 -0.06 -7.98 7.47
N TRP A 17 -0.41 -8.02 6.19
CA TRP A 17 0.27 -8.87 5.21
C TRP A 17 1.74 -8.45 5.08
N VAL A 18 2.02 -7.15 4.91
CA VAL A 18 3.39 -6.63 4.82
C VAL A 18 4.16 -6.90 6.12
N ALA A 19 3.51 -6.71 7.28
CA ALA A 19 4.10 -7.01 8.58
C ALA A 19 4.51 -8.48 8.71
N LYS A 20 3.72 -9.40 8.13
CA LYS A 20 4.05 -10.83 8.06
C LYS A 20 5.25 -11.10 7.14
N GLN A 21 5.30 -10.46 5.96
CA GLN A 21 6.43 -10.63 5.02
C GLN A 21 7.77 -10.18 5.62
N VAL A 22 7.78 -9.07 6.37
CA VAL A 22 9.00 -8.58 7.03
C VAL A 22 9.34 -9.32 8.34
N GLY A 23 8.69 -10.46 8.64
CA GLY A 23 8.94 -11.26 9.83
C GLY A 23 8.48 -10.62 11.15
N LYS A 24 7.62 -9.59 11.10
CA LYS A 24 7.09 -8.88 12.29
C LYS A 24 5.56 -8.84 12.30
N PRO A 25 4.84 -9.96 12.50
CA PRO A 25 3.38 -10.04 12.33
C PRO A 25 2.56 -9.03 13.16
N LYS A 26 3.08 -8.58 14.31
CA LYS A 26 2.43 -7.60 15.20
C LYS A 26 2.70 -6.13 14.82
N ALA A 27 3.49 -5.88 13.77
CA ALA A 27 3.97 -4.53 13.43
C ALA A 27 3.08 -3.78 12.42
N ALA A 28 1.82 -4.19 12.21
CA ALA A 28 0.94 -3.57 11.19
C ALA A 28 0.81 -2.04 11.35
N ARG A 29 0.73 -1.52 12.58
CA ARG A 29 0.68 -0.07 12.82
C ARG A 29 1.98 0.62 12.41
N ALA A 30 3.13 0.03 12.72
CA ALA A 30 4.44 0.56 12.34
C ALA A 30 4.64 0.53 10.82
N VAL A 31 4.16 -0.53 10.15
CA VAL A 31 4.12 -0.58 8.68
C VAL A 31 3.28 0.58 8.12
N GLY A 32 2.11 0.84 8.69
CA GLY A 32 1.27 1.97 8.26
C GLY A 32 1.98 3.32 8.35
N GLN A 33 2.70 3.57 9.43
CA GLN A 33 3.53 4.78 9.57
C GLN A 33 4.64 4.81 8.53
N ALA A 34 5.36 3.69 8.32
CA ALA A 34 6.40 3.60 7.29
C ALA A 34 5.87 3.81 5.87
N MET A 35 4.63 3.40 5.56
CA MET A 35 3.97 3.69 4.28
C MET A 35 3.62 5.17 4.13
N GLY A 36 3.16 5.81 5.22
CA GLY A 36 2.85 7.23 5.25
C GLY A 36 4.07 8.13 5.06
N SER A 37 5.23 7.70 5.58
CA SER A 37 6.52 8.41 5.49
C SER A 37 7.37 8.01 4.27
N ASN A 38 6.78 7.38 3.25
CA ASN A 38 7.51 7.00 2.04
C ASN A 38 7.99 8.25 1.27
N PRO A 39 9.31 8.46 1.08
CA PRO A 39 9.84 9.63 0.38
C PRO A 39 9.65 9.58 -1.14
N LEU A 40 9.38 8.39 -1.71
CA LEU A 40 9.25 8.17 -3.15
C LEU A 40 7.95 7.40 -3.45
N PRO A 41 6.79 8.09 -3.39
CA PRO A 41 5.52 7.49 -3.81
C PRO A 41 5.58 7.04 -5.28
N ILE A 42 4.72 6.09 -5.66
CA ILE A 42 4.64 5.47 -7.00
C ILE A 42 5.79 4.48 -7.28
N ILE A 43 7.06 4.89 -7.16
CA ILE A 43 8.22 3.98 -7.33
C ILE A 43 8.20 2.89 -6.25
N ILE A 44 7.96 3.30 -5.01
CA ILE A 44 7.57 2.41 -3.92
C ILE A 44 6.03 2.45 -3.88
N PRO A 45 5.34 1.34 -4.21
CA PRO A 45 3.89 1.33 -4.39
C PRO A 45 3.15 1.29 -3.03
N CYS A 46 3.40 2.27 -2.16
CA CYS A 46 2.77 2.34 -0.84
C CYS A 46 1.25 2.63 -0.92
N HIS A 47 0.75 3.09 -2.07
CA HIS A 47 -0.69 3.22 -2.35
C HIS A 47 -1.39 1.87 -2.44
N ARG A 48 -0.68 0.78 -2.79
CA ARG A 48 -1.20 -0.60 -2.82
C ARG A 48 -1.37 -1.25 -1.45
N VAL A 49 -0.90 -0.60 -0.37
CA VAL A 49 -1.04 -1.11 0.99
C VAL A 49 -2.23 -0.44 1.69
N ILE A 50 -3.23 -1.21 2.08
CA ILE A 50 -4.49 -0.73 2.68
C ILE A 50 -4.78 -1.39 4.02
N THR A 51 -5.86 -0.99 4.69
CA THR A 51 -6.30 -1.66 5.92
C THR A 51 -6.91 -3.03 5.60
N SER A 52 -6.90 -3.96 6.55
CA SER A 52 -7.46 -5.31 6.34
C SER A 52 -8.97 -5.32 6.09
N ASN A 53 -9.69 -4.24 6.38
CA ASN A 53 -11.12 -4.08 6.09
C ASN A 53 -11.40 -3.35 4.76
N GLY A 54 -10.39 -3.22 3.89
CA GLY A 54 -10.55 -2.63 2.55
C GLY A 54 -10.59 -1.09 2.53
N LYS A 55 -10.44 -0.41 3.66
CA LYS A 55 -10.40 1.06 3.74
C LYS A 55 -9.01 1.60 3.40
N LEU A 56 -8.97 2.85 2.94
CA LEU A 56 -7.71 3.56 2.74
C LEU A 56 -7.12 3.95 4.09
N GLY A 57 -5.86 3.58 4.32
CA GLY A 57 -5.05 4.16 5.40
C GLY A 57 -4.15 5.28 4.89
N GLY A 58 -3.48 5.97 5.83
CA GLY A 58 -2.65 7.15 5.57
C GLY A 58 -1.67 6.99 4.41
N PHE A 59 -1.44 8.09 3.71
CA PHE A 59 -0.59 8.17 2.53
C PHE A 59 0.08 9.55 2.50
N GLY A 60 1.40 9.59 2.24
CA GLY A 60 2.18 10.83 2.27
C GLY A 60 1.69 11.89 1.28
N GLY A 61 1.17 11.47 0.12
CA GLY A 61 0.56 12.36 -0.88
C GLY A 61 -0.93 12.66 -0.66
N GLY A 62 -1.52 12.27 0.47
CA GLY A 62 -2.95 12.41 0.75
C GLY A 62 -3.84 11.28 0.22
N LEU A 63 -5.02 11.12 0.83
CA LEU A 63 -5.94 10.00 0.51
C LEU A 63 -6.54 10.10 -0.89
N GLU A 64 -6.69 11.32 -1.43
CA GLU A 64 -7.22 11.53 -2.78
C GLU A 64 -6.28 10.96 -3.84
N MET A 65 -4.99 11.30 -3.76
CA MET A 65 -3.98 10.76 -4.65
C MET A 65 -3.91 9.22 -4.57
N LYS A 66 -3.97 8.66 -3.36
CA LYS A 66 -4.02 7.20 -3.17
C LYS A 66 -5.21 6.56 -3.87
N ARG A 67 -6.39 7.19 -3.79
CA ARG A 67 -7.60 6.71 -4.47
C ARG A 67 -7.44 6.76 -5.99
N GLN A 68 -6.95 7.88 -6.53
CA GLN A 68 -6.72 8.05 -7.96
C GLN A 68 -5.75 7.01 -8.52
N LEU A 69 -4.64 6.76 -7.81
CA LEU A 69 -3.68 5.72 -8.19
C LEU A 69 -4.34 4.34 -8.22
N LEU A 70 -5.07 3.96 -7.17
CA LEU A 70 -5.77 2.67 -7.13
C LEU A 70 -6.82 2.55 -8.25
N SER A 71 -7.56 3.62 -8.54
CA SER A 71 -8.53 3.65 -9.64
C SER A 71 -7.85 3.49 -11.01
N LEU A 72 -6.71 4.14 -11.22
CA LEU A 72 -5.90 3.98 -12.43
C LEU A 72 -5.44 2.52 -12.61
N GLU A 73 -5.01 1.87 -11.53
CA GLU A 73 -4.60 0.46 -11.59
C GLU A 73 -5.77 -0.50 -11.84
N ALA A 74 -6.94 -0.21 -11.27
CA ALA A 74 -8.14 -1.01 -11.49
C ALA A 74 -8.64 -0.95 -12.94
N VAL A 75 -8.61 0.24 -13.56
CA VAL A 75 -9.03 0.41 -14.96
C VAL A 75 -8.13 -0.37 -15.92
N ALA A 76 -6.82 -0.36 -15.67
CA ALA A 76 -5.84 -1.11 -16.48
C ALA A 76 -5.87 -2.64 -16.26
N SER A 77 -6.66 -3.13 -15.29
CA SER A 77 -6.85 -4.57 -15.05
C SER A 77 -8.00 -5.18 -15.88
N THR A 78 -8.68 -4.37 -16.71
CA THR A 78 -9.70 -4.85 -17.65
C THR A 78 -9.04 -5.08 -19.01
N GLY A 79 -8.58 -6.31 -19.25
CA GLY A 79 -8.13 -6.82 -20.54
C GLY A 79 -8.75 -8.17 -20.81
#